data_AF-A0A2N8NR89-F1
#
_entry.id   AF-A0A2N8NR89-F1
#
_cell.length_a   1.000
_cell.length_b   1.000
_cell.length_c   1.000
_cell.angle_alpha   90.00
_cell.angle_beta   90.00
_cell.angle_gamma   90.00
#
_symmetry.space_group_name_H-M   'P 1'
#
loop_
_entity.id
_entity.type
_entity.pdbx_description
1 polymer ?
#
loop_
_entity_poly.entity_id
_entity_poly.type
_entity_poly.pdbx_seq_one_letter_code
_entity_poly.pdbx_strand_id
1 'polypeptide(L)'
;MAKTTTGVGRVTVFPLLHLWPDTYGVVAYATTGSFGDTAIVGYLPIPEVPDVYLMDAAARHAVGSSTTASIDWVLCTGWSARSVPKPGTLDLPEAAWALEIDGRGAPKDTLYGHNQLFTGRFSLDSPDLMDQARRVLDSRVPTRQAVPVG
;
A
#
# COMPACT_ATOMS: atom_id res chain seq x y z
N MET A 1 13.88 -17.77 7.04
CA MET A 1 14.09 -16.31 7.11
C MET A 1 13.16 -15.66 6.12
N ALA A 2 12.47 -14.58 6.51
CA ALA A 2 11.75 -13.75 5.55
C ALA A 2 12.75 -13.19 4.53
N LYS A 3 12.38 -13.16 3.24
CA LYS A 3 13.24 -12.59 2.21
C LYS A 3 13.07 -11.08 2.26
N THR A 4 14.15 -10.35 2.46
CA THR A 4 14.14 -8.88 2.41
C THR A 4 14.53 -8.40 1.02
N THR A 5 13.84 -7.38 0.52
CA THR A 5 14.27 -6.60 -0.64
C THR A 5 14.35 -5.12 -0.27
N THR A 6 15.30 -4.41 -0.85
CA THR A 6 15.56 -2.99 -0.56
C THR A 6 15.59 -2.18 -1.85
N GLY A 7 15.46 -0.87 -1.74
CA GLY A 7 15.62 0.02 -2.87
C GLY A 7 15.67 1.49 -2.47
N VAL A 8 15.97 2.34 -3.45
CA VAL A 8 15.87 3.80 -3.33
C VAL A 8 15.04 4.28 -4.51
N GLY A 9 14.06 5.14 -4.25
CA GLY A 9 13.25 5.73 -5.31
C GLY A 9 11.96 6.34 -4.78
N ARG A 10 11.02 6.58 -5.69
CA ARG A 10 9.74 7.18 -5.32
C ARG A 10 8.89 6.23 -4.49
N VAL A 11 8.47 6.70 -3.31
CA VAL A 11 7.56 5.99 -2.41
C VAL A 11 6.32 6.84 -2.19
N THR A 12 5.15 6.24 -2.41
CA THR A 12 3.87 6.86 -2.09
C THR A 12 3.28 6.17 -0.87
N VAL A 13 3.11 6.90 0.24
CA VAL A 13 2.56 6.40 1.50
C VAL A 13 1.15 6.95 1.69
N PHE A 14 0.18 6.08 1.95
CA PHE A 14 -1.22 6.47 1.97
C PHE A 14 -2.02 5.61 2.98
N PRO A 15 -3.15 6.12 3.49
CA PRO A 15 -4.01 5.32 4.33
C PRO A 15 -4.71 4.27 3.45
N LEU A 16 -4.71 3.01 3.89
CA LEU A 16 -5.47 1.97 3.20
C LEU A 16 -6.96 2.29 3.36
N LEU A 17 -7.57 2.87 2.32
CA LEU A 17 -8.97 3.28 2.33
C LEU A 17 -9.88 2.14 1.87
N HIS A 18 -10.72 1.63 2.75
CA HIS A 18 -12.08 2.16 2.97
C HIS A 18 -12.49 1.80 4.41
N LEU A 19 -13.67 2.25 4.83
CA LEU A 19 -14.32 2.01 6.13
C LEU A 19 -14.58 0.52 6.41
N TRP A 20 -13.59 -0.34 6.24
CA TRP A 20 -13.62 -1.71 6.69
C TRP A 20 -13.28 -1.71 8.17
N PRO A 21 -14.28 -1.98 9.04
CA PRO A 21 -14.05 -1.95 10.48
C PRO A 21 -12.98 -2.97 10.91
N ASP A 22 -12.69 -3.96 10.08
CA ASP A 22 -11.77 -5.07 10.34
C ASP A 22 -10.37 -4.92 9.72
N THR A 23 -10.15 -4.00 8.77
CA THR A 23 -8.84 -3.85 8.11
C THR A 23 -8.52 -2.39 7.85
N TYR A 24 -7.55 -1.85 8.60
CA TYR A 24 -7.11 -0.46 8.45
C TYR A 24 -5.63 -0.32 8.77
N GLY A 25 -4.92 0.55 8.05
CA GLY A 25 -3.48 0.76 8.23
C GLY A 25 -2.91 1.76 7.23
N VAL A 26 -1.59 1.80 7.15
CA VAL A 26 -0.85 2.64 6.18
C VAL A 26 -0.13 1.72 5.21
N VAL A 27 -0.19 2.06 3.93
CA VAL A 27 0.44 1.32 2.85
C VAL A 27 1.44 2.23 2.15
N ALA A 28 2.59 1.64 1.81
CA ALA A 28 3.60 2.23 0.95
C ALA A 28 3.59 1.53 -0.41
N TYR A 29 3.74 2.32 -1.46
CA TYR A 29 3.89 1.86 -2.83
C TYR A 29 5.16 2.41 -3.45
N ALA A 30 6.04 1.51 -3.87
CA ALA A 30 7.25 1.76 -4.62
C ALA A 30 7.31 0.88 -5.88
N THR A 31 8.28 1.14 -6.74
CA THR A 31 8.51 0.37 -7.96
C THR A 31 10.00 0.12 -8.11
N THR A 32 10.38 -1.06 -8.63
CA THR A 32 11.76 -1.44 -8.92
C THR A 32 11.84 -2.14 -10.27
N GLY A 33 13.06 -2.53 -10.67
CA GLY A 33 13.32 -3.17 -11.96
C GLY A 33 13.40 -2.19 -13.13
N SER A 34 13.57 -2.74 -14.33
CA SER A 34 13.71 -1.95 -15.56
C SER A 34 12.38 -1.26 -15.87
N PHE A 35 12.38 0.07 -15.93
CA PHE A 35 11.18 0.89 -16.13
C PHE A 35 10.07 0.70 -15.07
N GLY A 36 10.43 0.19 -13.89
CA GLY A 36 9.47 -0.02 -12.81
C GLY A 36 8.52 -1.18 -13.06
N ASP A 37 8.97 -2.25 -13.75
CA ASP A 37 8.18 -3.45 -14.06
C ASP A 37 7.77 -4.29 -12.83
N THR A 38 8.30 -3.97 -11.66
CA THR A 38 8.04 -4.67 -10.41
C THR A 38 7.42 -3.69 -9.40
N ALA A 39 6.19 -3.97 -8.99
CA ALA A 39 5.52 -3.25 -7.92
C ALA A 39 5.95 -3.78 -6.55
N ILE A 40 6.22 -2.85 -5.64
CA ILE A 40 6.50 -3.10 -4.23
C ILE A 40 5.39 -2.43 -3.45
N VAL A 41 4.50 -3.21 -2.83
CA VAL A 41 3.37 -2.67 -2.06
C VAL A 41 3.40 -3.29 -0.69
N GLY A 42 3.63 -2.52 0.36
CA GLY A 42 3.73 -3.06 1.72
C GLY A 42 2.99 -2.23 2.74
N TYR A 43 2.65 -2.83 3.88
CA TYR A 43 2.10 -2.10 5.01
C TYR A 43 3.23 -1.51 5.85
N LEU A 44 3.06 -0.29 6.34
CA LEU A 44 3.94 0.25 7.37
C LEU A 44 3.44 -0.20 8.74
N PRO A 45 4.30 -0.79 9.58
CA PRO A 45 3.89 -1.20 10.91
C PRO A 45 3.67 0.01 11.80
N ILE A 46 2.48 0.10 12.38
CA ILE A 46 2.11 1.16 13.31
C ILE A 46 1.62 0.49 14.60
N PRO A 47 2.23 0.74 15.77
CA PRO A 47 1.95 -0.01 17.00
C PRO A 47 0.48 -0.04 17.42
N GLU A 48 -0.27 1.00 17.09
CA GLU A 48 -1.68 1.16 17.48
C GLU A 48 -2.66 0.35 16.61
N VAL A 49 -2.19 -0.24 15.50
CA VAL A 49 -3.05 -0.92 14.51
C VAL A 49 -2.45 -2.28 14.16
N PRO A 50 -3.27 -3.32 13.91
CA PRO A 50 -2.76 -4.61 13.45
C PRO A 50 -2.03 -4.49 12.10
N ASP A 51 -1.00 -5.31 11.92
CA ASP A 51 -0.32 -5.45 10.63
C ASP A 51 -1.32 -5.90 9.54
N VAL A 52 -1.20 -5.31 8.34
CA VAL A 52 -2.14 -5.55 7.25
C VAL A 52 -1.50 -6.38 6.15
N TYR A 53 -1.68 -7.70 6.21
CA TYR A 53 -1.28 -8.62 5.15
C TYR A 53 -2.09 -8.36 3.88
N LEU A 54 -1.48 -7.67 2.92
CA LEU A 54 -2.20 -7.11 1.77
C LEU A 54 -2.82 -8.16 0.85
N MET A 55 -2.19 -9.32 0.70
CA MET A 55 -2.75 -10.41 -0.09
C MET A 55 -3.99 -11.03 0.57
N ASP A 56 -4.04 -11.08 1.90
CA ASP A 56 -5.19 -11.58 2.66
C ASP A 56 -6.34 -10.56 2.67
N ALA A 57 -6.01 -9.27 2.79
CA ALA A 57 -6.97 -8.19 2.61
C ALA A 57 -7.57 -8.26 1.19
N ALA A 58 -6.71 -8.40 0.18
CA ALA A 58 -7.14 -8.52 -1.21
C ALA A 58 -8.01 -9.76 -1.43
N ALA A 59 -7.66 -10.93 -0.88
CA ALA A 59 -8.46 -12.14 -1.03
C ALA A 59 -9.89 -12.01 -0.44
N ARG A 60 -10.07 -11.21 0.62
CA ARG A 60 -11.38 -10.94 1.23
C ARG A 60 -12.23 -9.93 0.45
N HIS A 61 -11.59 -9.04 -0.32
CA HIS A 61 -12.26 -7.89 -0.93
C HIS A 61 -12.21 -7.85 -2.46
N ALA A 62 -11.39 -8.68 -3.09
CA ALA A 62 -11.31 -8.78 -4.53
C ALA A 62 -12.63 -9.37 -5.06
N VAL A 63 -13.38 -8.54 -5.77
CA VAL A 63 -14.62 -8.96 -6.45
C VAL A 63 -14.26 -9.39 -7.87
N GLY A 64 -14.28 -10.69 -8.16
CA GLY A 64 -14.03 -11.19 -9.51
C GLY A 64 -13.77 -12.70 -9.60
N SER A 65 -13.87 -13.25 -10.81
CA SER A 65 -13.60 -14.67 -11.12
C SER A 65 -12.17 -14.93 -11.61
N SER A 66 -11.30 -13.91 -11.61
CA SER A 66 -9.91 -14.05 -12.07
C SER A 66 -9.05 -14.79 -11.04
N THR A 67 -8.16 -15.66 -11.52
CA THR A 67 -7.14 -16.32 -10.69
C THR A 67 -6.12 -15.33 -10.12
N THR A 68 -6.03 -14.11 -10.66
CA THR A 68 -5.15 -13.04 -10.20
C THR A 68 -5.88 -11.90 -9.50
N ALA A 69 -7.17 -12.07 -9.16
CA ALA A 69 -8.00 -10.97 -8.63
C ALA A 69 -7.38 -10.27 -7.41
N SER A 70 -6.76 -11.02 -6.48
CA SER A 70 -6.06 -10.43 -5.33
C SER A 70 -4.82 -9.62 -5.73
N ILE A 71 -4.08 -10.08 -6.74
CA ILE A 71 -2.87 -9.39 -7.25
C ILE A 71 -3.29 -8.08 -7.93
N ASP A 72 -4.29 -8.16 -8.80
CA ASP A 72 -4.83 -7.03 -9.54
C ASP A 72 -5.38 -5.97 -8.57
N TRP A 73 -6.02 -6.41 -7.49
CA TRP A 73 -6.53 -5.54 -6.43
C TRP A 73 -5.40 -4.78 -5.69
N VAL A 74 -4.31 -5.46 -5.32
CA VAL A 74 -3.17 -4.80 -4.64
C VAL A 74 -2.46 -3.82 -5.59
N LEU A 75 -2.24 -4.22 -6.84
CA LEU A 75 -1.65 -3.36 -7.87
C LEU A 75 -2.50 -2.10 -8.10
N CYS A 76 -3.81 -2.27 -8.23
CA CYS A 76 -4.75 -1.16 -8.37
C CYS A 76 -4.70 -0.23 -7.15
N THR A 77 -4.65 -0.79 -5.94
CA THR A 77 -4.59 -0.03 -4.69
C THR A 77 -3.33 0.86 -4.65
N GLY A 78 -2.16 0.31 -4.94
CA GLY A 78 -0.91 1.07 -4.96
C GLY A 78 -0.87 2.12 -6.08
N TRP A 79 -1.16 1.70 -7.32
CA TRP A 79 -1.09 2.58 -8.48
C TRP A 79 -2.11 3.72 -8.40
N SER A 80 -3.37 3.43 -8.04
CA SER A 80 -4.40 4.46 -7.90
C SER A 80 -4.10 5.45 -6.80
N ALA A 81 -3.50 5.03 -5.69
CA ALA A 81 -3.10 5.94 -4.61
C ALA A 81 -1.99 6.92 -5.05
N ARG A 82 -1.12 6.52 -5.98
CA ARG A 82 -0.13 7.42 -6.60
C ARG A 82 -0.75 8.34 -7.65
N SER A 83 -1.62 7.80 -8.50
CA SER A 83 -2.23 8.57 -9.60
C SER A 83 -3.29 9.56 -9.12
N VAL A 84 -4.00 9.22 -8.03
CA VAL A 84 -5.03 10.04 -7.41
C VAL A 84 -4.79 10.07 -5.88
N PRO A 85 -3.82 10.88 -5.42
CA PRO A 85 -3.46 10.96 -4.01
C PRO A 85 -4.65 11.40 -3.14
N LYS A 86 -4.78 10.76 -1.99
CA LYS A 86 -5.81 11.08 -1.01
C LYS A 86 -5.30 12.17 -0.06
N PRO A 87 -6.18 12.90 0.65
CA PRO A 87 -5.74 13.83 1.68
C PRO A 87 -4.83 13.16 2.72
N GLY A 88 -3.67 13.76 2.96
CA GLY A 88 -2.65 13.22 3.86
C GLY A 88 -1.78 12.10 3.27
N THR A 89 -1.94 11.74 1.99
CA THR A 89 -0.94 10.93 1.28
C THR A 89 0.41 11.66 1.32
N LEU A 90 1.45 10.93 1.71
CA LEU A 90 2.83 11.39 1.69
C LEU A 90 3.50 10.84 0.43
N ASP A 91 3.90 11.72 -0.48
CA ASP A 91 4.65 11.37 -1.68
C ASP A 91 6.11 11.76 -1.50
N LEU A 92 6.99 10.75 -1.52
CA LEU A 92 8.42 10.88 -1.33
C LEU A 92 9.10 10.65 -2.68
N PRO A 93 9.61 11.69 -3.37
CA PRO A 93 10.20 11.55 -4.70
C PRO A 93 11.40 10.60 -4.72
N GLU A 94 12.16 10.56 -3.63
CA GLU A 94 13.32 9.71 -3.44
C GLU A 94 13.46 9.36 -1.95
N ALA A 95 13.27 8.08 -1.61
CA ALA A 95 13.46 7.56 -0.26
C ALA A 95 14.07 6.16 -0.33
N ALA A 96 14.95 5.86 0.62
CA ALA A 96 15.46 4.51 0.84
C ALA A 96 14.43 3.70 1.64
N TRP A 97 14.21 2.46 1.21
CA TRP A 97 13.19 1.58 1.75
C TRP A 97 13.63 0.12 1.79
N ALA A 98 12.98 -0.64 2.67
CA ALA A 98 13.05 -2.09 2.73
C ALA A 98 11.65 -2.71 2.81
N LEU A 99 11.54 -3.93 2.29
CA LEU A 99 10.35 -4.76 2.34
C LEU A 99 10.74 -6.16 2.83
N GLU A 100 10.22 -6.56 3.99
CA GLU A 100 10.24 -7.95 4.43
C GLU A 100 9.08 -8.68 3.77
N ILE A 101 9.39 -9.52 2.79
CA ILE A 101 8.39 -10.10 1.89
C ILE A 101 7.55 -11.15 2.62
N ASP A 102 6.24 -10.98 2.60
CA ASP A 102 5.24 -11.96 3.05
C ASP A 102 4.36 -12.49 1.91
N GLY A 103 4.35 -11.83 0.76
CA GLY A 103 3.54 -12.20 -0.38
C GLY A 103 4.19 -11.81 -1.70
N ARG A 104 3.85 -12.53 -2.76
CA ARG A 104 4.30 -12.25 -4.12
C ARG A 104 3.29 -12.77 -5.14
N GLY A 105 3.28 -12.17 -6.31
CA GLY A 105 2.46 -12.63 -7.43
C GLY A 105 2.84 -11.96 -8.73
N ALA A 106 2.23 -12.43 -9.81
CA ALA A 106 2.26 -11.78 -11.11
C ALA A 106 0.82 -11.64 -11.61
N PRO A 107 0.43 -10.48 -12.16
CA PRO A 107 -0.84 -10.36 -12.85
C PRO A 107 -0.84 -11.26 -14.10
N LYS A 108 -2.03 -11.58 -14.61
CA LYS A 108 -2.17 -12.43 -15.80
C LYS A 108 -1.51 -11.80 -17.03
N ASP A 109 -1.69 -10.50 -17.18
CA ASP A 109 -1.13 -9.63 -18.21
C ASP A 109 -0.46 -8.43 -17.53
N THR A 110 0.41 -7.70 -18.22
CA THR A 110 1.02 -6.48 -17.68
C THR A 110 -0.06 -5.50 -17.20
N LEU A 111 0.01 -5.10 -15.94
CA LEU A 111 -1.00 -4.24 -15.31
C LEU A 111 -0.33 -3.01 -14.71
N TYR A 112 -0.74 -1.83 -15.17
CA TYR A 112 -0.12 -0.53 -14.82
C TYR A 112 1.41 -0.45 -15.07
N GLY A 113 1.90 -1.23 -16.04
CA GLY A 113 3.33 -1.38 -16.33
C GLY A 113 4.04 -2.44 -15.50
N HIS A 114 3.36 -3.09 -14.54
CA HIS A 114 3.94 -4.11 -13.68
C HIS A 114 3.69 -5.52 -14.21
N ASN A 115 4.72 -6.35 -14.12
CA ASN A 115 4.71 -7.79 -14.40
C ASN A 115 4.89 -8.62 -13.13
N GLN A 116 5.30 -7.98 -12.03
CA GLN A 116 5.52 -8.63 -10.74
C GLN A 116 5.03 -7.74 -9.60
N LEU A 117 4.58 -8.39 -8.53
CA LEU A 117 4.19 -7.78 -7.27
C LEU A 117 4.92 -8.47 -6.12
N PHE A 118 5.49 -7.67 -5.22
CA PHE A 118 5.91 -8.11 -3.90
C PHE A 118 5.13 -7.35 -2.82
N THR A 119 4.67 -8.08 -1.81
CA THR A 119 4.03 -7.54 -0.61
C THR A 119 4.77 -7.92 0.65
N GLY A 120 4.59 -7.12 1.71
CA GLY A 120 5.36 -7.30 2.92
C GLY A 120 5.21 -6.19 3.94
N ARG A 121 5.95 -6.35 5.03
CA ARG A 121 6.21 -5.31 6.01
C ARG A 121 7.19 -4.30 5.40
N PHE A 122 6.77 -3.07 5.27
CA PHE A 122 7.53 -1.98 4.66
C PHE A 122 8.17 -1.11 5.73
N SER A 123 9.41 -0.69 5.51
CA SER A 123 10.10 0.30 6.32
C SER A 123 10.79 1.34 5.46
N LEU A 124 10.83 2.57 5.98
CA LEU A 124 11.67 3.65 5.47
C LEU A 124 12.91 3.73 6.35
N ASP A 125 14.08 3.95 5.75
CA ASP A 125 15.35 3.96 6.50
C ASP A 125 15.47 5.16 7.45
N SER A 126 14.69 6.22 7.22
CA SER A 126 14.67 7.41 8.06
C SER A 126 13.59 7.31 9.15
N PRO A 127 13.96 7.43 10.44
CA PRO A 127 12.98 7.51 11.54
C PRO A 127 11.99 8.67 11.37
N ASP A 128 12.46 9.84 10.91
CA ASP A 128 11.60 11.00 10.69
C ASP A 128 10.54 10.74 9.61
N LEU A 129 10.88 9.95 8.58
CA LEU A 129 9.93 9.54 7.55
C LEU A 129 8.94 8.51 8.08
N MET A 130 9.37 7.61 8.97
CA MET A 130 8.45 6.68 9.66
C MET A 130 7.45 7.43 10.53
N ASP A 131 7.88 8.48 11.24
CA ASP A 131 6.99 9.33 12.04
C ASP A 131 6.02 10.15 11.18
N GLN A 132 6.45 10.59 9.99
CA GLN A 132 5.56 11.22 9.02
C GLN A 132 4.55 10.21 8.45
N ALA A 133 5.00 9.01 8.09
CA ALA A 133 4.15 7.93 7.60
C ALA A 133 3.07 7.53 8.60
N ARG A 134 3.39 7.51 9.90
CA ARG A 134 2.41 7.22 10.97
C ARG A 134 1.29 8.25 11.01
N ARG A 135 1.60 9.53 10.84
CA ARG A 135 0.62 10.64 10.82
C ARG A 135 -0.33 10.62 9.63
N VAL A 136 -0.05 9.79 8.61
CA VAL A 136 -0.98 9.55 7.48
C VAL A 136 -2.30 8.92 7.96
N LEU A 137 -2.32 8.25 9.13
CA LEU A 137 -3.59 7.78 9.72
C LEU A 137 -4.44 8.90 10.31
N ASP A 138 -3.83 9.99 10.77
CA ASP A 138 -4.53 11.09 11.44
C ASP A 138 -5.31 11.96 10.44
N SER A 139 -4.95 11.89 9.15
CA SER A 139 -5.65 12.61 8.07
C SER A 139 -7.03 12.02 7.73
N ARG A 140 -7.48 10.98 8.46
CA ARG A 140 -8.86 10.50 8.44
C ARG A 140 -9.76 11.60 9.00
N VAL A 141 -10.17 12.53 8.15
CA VAL A 141 -11.21 13.51 8.49
C VAL A 141 -12.46 12.73 8.93
N PRO A 142 -12.98 12.95 10.16
CA PRO A 142 -14.26 12.40 10.55
C PRO A 142 -15.37 13.21 9.89
N THR A 143 -15.66 12.96 8.61
CA THR A 143 -16.86 13.54 7.98
C THR A 143 -18.03 12.60 8.12
N ARG A 144 -18.48 12.37 9.36
CA ARG A 144 -19.93 12.24 9.55
C ARG A 144 -20.48 13.66 9.51
N GLN A 145 -20.77 14.17 8.31
CA GLN A 145 -21.77 15.22 8.22
C GLN A 145 -23.06 14.61 8.77
N ALA A 146 -23.51 15.09 9.92
CA ALA A 146 -24.87 14.86 10.36
C ALA A 146 -25.78 15.42 9.25
N VAL A 147 -26.43 14.53 8.51
CA VAL A 147 -27.50 14.91 7.60
C VAL A 147 -28.61 15.49 8.48
N PRO A 148 -28.99 16.77 8.34
CA PRO A 148 -30.16 17.28 9.05
C PRO A 148 -31.35 16.50 8.53
N VAL A 149 -32.02 15.77 9.41
CA VAL A 149 -33.34 15.21 9.12
C VAL A 149 -34.29 16.40 9.14
N GLY A 150 -34.61 16.92 7.95
CA GLY A 150 -35.71 17.86 7.74
C GLY A 150 -37.05 17.15 7.73
#